data_AF-X0PAN0-F1
#
_entry.id   AF-X0PAN0-F1
#
_cell.length_a   1.000
_cell.length_b   1.000
_cell.length_c   1.000
_cell.angle_alpha   90.00
_cell.angle_beta   90.00
_cell.angle_gamma   90.00
#
_symmetry.space_group_name_H-M   'P 1'
#
loop_
_entity.id
_entity.type
_entity.pdbx_description
1 polymer ?
#
loop_
_entity_poly.entity_id
_entity_poly.type
_entity_poly.pdbx_seq_one_letter_code
_entity_poly.pdbx_strand_id
1 'polypeptide(L)'
;MYPPEIKETPNAKEWADSELEKMGKTSTPEKMMASVFAIALVLWIISSFIGLDAATVAFLAVTLLLLTGVLTMDDILHETGAWNTILWFSILIFMATELNTLGVIPWLSKSIGTALHGVSWILVLLVLVLVYFYSHYLFASGTAHVSAMYSALLGVAISAGAPAVMAAIILGFTGAIFGSTTHFANGPATVLFGSGYVKQSDWWRLNAILALLYLVIWIGIGGLWMKVIGIW
;
A
#
# COMPACT_ATOMS: atom_id res chain seq x y z
N MET A 1 2.72 -7.09 21.74
CA MET A 1 3.15 -8.35 21.08
C MET A 1 4.60 -8.31 20.63
N TYR A 2 5.24 -7.15 20.46
CA TYR A 2 6.65 -7.04 20.07
C TYR A 2 7.28 -5.78 20.69
N PRO A 3 7.51 -5.74 22.02
CA PRO A 3 8.08 -4.57 22.66
C PRO A 3 9.57 -4.42 22.31
N PRO A 4 10.09 -3.18 22.15
CA PRO A 4 11.52 -2.97 22.04
C PRO A 4 12.24 -3.41 23.33
N GLU A 5 13.46 -3.92 23.20
CA GLU A 5 14.28 -4.35 24.34
C GLU A 5 14.65 -3.16 25.23
N ILE A 6 15.09 -2.06 24.62
CA ILE A 6 15.38 -0.80 25.30
C ILE A 6 14.10 0.03 25.35
N LYS A 7 13.57 0.21 26.57
CA LYS A 7 12.32 0.95 26.82
C LYS A 7 12.56 2.36 27.35
N GLU A 8 13.76 2.62 27.88
CA GLU A 8 14.14 3.90 28.44
C GLU A 8 15.56 4.25 28.01
N THR A 9 15.74 5.51 27.63
CA THR A 9 17.03 6.09 27.23
C THR A 9 17.21 7.42 27.97
N PRO A 10 17.55 7.39 29.28
CA PRO A 10 17.53 8.59 30.14
C PRO A 10 18.47 9.70 29.66
N ASN A 11 19.57 9.35 29.00
CA ASN A 11 20.56 10.29 28.46
C ASN A 11 20.43 10.49 26.94
N ALA A 12 19.26 10.18 26.34
CA ALA A 12 19.06 10.25 24.89
C ALA A 12 19.41 11.62 24.31
N LYS A 13 19.05 12.70 25.01
CA LYS A 13 19.33 14.07 24.58
C LYS A 13 20.83 14.36 24.57
N GLU A 14 21.53 14.11 25.68
CA GLU A 14 22.98 14.34 25.77
C GLU A 14 23.74 13.51 24.74
N TRP A 15 23.32 12.27 24.51
CA TRP A 15 23.91 11.43 23.47
C TRP A 15 23.66 12.00 22.07
N ALA A 16 22.43 12.41 21.74
CA ALA A 16 22.11 13.02 20.45
C ALA A 16 22.90 14.32 20.22
N ASP A 17 23.01 15.18 21.23
CA ASP A 17 23.80 16.42 21.17
C ASP A 17 25.29 16.10 20.93
N SER A 18 25.84 15.09 21.61
CA SER A 18 27.21 14.62 21.40
C SER A 18 27.46 14.10 19.98
N GLU A 19 26.56 13.29 19.42
CA GLU A 19 26.70 12.79 18.05
C GLU A 19 26.54 13.90 17.02
N LEU A 20 25.63 14.86 17.24
CA LEU A 20 25.50 16.06 16.39
C LEU A 20 26.77 16.91 16.38
N GLU A 21 27.41 17.11 17.53
CA GLU A 21 28.69 17.80 17.62
C GLU A 21 29.79 17.07 16.83
N LYS A 22 29.83 15.73 16.89
CA LYS A 22 30.78 14.91 16.11
C LYS A 22 30.53 14.96 14.60
N MET A 23 29.26 14.99 14.18
CA MET A 23 28.87 15.13 12.78
C MET A 23 29.28 16.48 12.19
N GLY A 24 29.33 17.53 13.03
CA GLY A 24 29.79 18.86 12.65
C GLY A 24 28.74 19.66 11.87
N LYS A 25 29.19 20.63 11.07
CA LYS A 25 28.28 21.52 10.33
C LYS A 25 27.68 20.80 9.13
N THR A 26 26.38 21.02 8.89
CA THR A 26 25.67 20.48 7.72
C THR A 26 26.39 20.82 6.42
N SER A 27 26.72 19.79 5.65
CA SER A 27 27.47 19.91 4.41
C SER A 27 26.60 20.52 3.29
N THR A 28 27.25 21.00 2.22
CA THR A 28 26.52 21.51 1.05
C THR A 28 25.64 20.43 0.39
N PRO A 29 26.13 19.19 0.16
CA PRO A 29 25.28 18.11 -0.36
C PRO A 29 24.05 17.82 0.50
N GLU A 30 24.18 17.79 1.83
CA GLU A 30 23.04 17.60 2.75
C GLU A 30 22.00 18.71 2.62
N LYS A 31 22.45 19.98 2.51
CA LYS A 31 21.53 21.12 2.31
C LYS A 31 20.80 21.03 0.98
N MET A 32 21.48 20.61 -0.08
CA MET A 32 20.88 20.45 -1.41
C MET A 32 19.86 19.30 -1.41
N MET A 33 20.20 18.16 -0.80
CA MET A 33 19.27 17.03 -0.61
C MET A 33 18.01 17.47 0.16
N ALA A 34 18.18 18.12 1.30
CA ALA A 34 17.06 18.61 2.12
C ALA A 34 16.18 19.61 1.36
N SER A 35 16.80 20.49 0.57
CA SER A 35 16.07 21.48 -0.24
C SER A 35 15.24 20.81 -1.33
N VAL A 36 15.80 19.85 -2.08
CA VAL A 36 15.05 19.11 -3.11
C VAL A 36 13.92 18.29 -2.49
N PHE A 37 14.17 17.67 -1.33
CA PHE A 37 13.13 16.95 -0.59
C PHE A 37 11.98 17.87 -0.16
N ALA A 38 12.28 19.07 0.38
CA ALA A 38 11.27 20.05 0.73
C ALA A 38 10.46 20.52 -0.49
N ILE A 39 11.11 20.74 -1.63
CA ILE A 39 10.44 21.07 -2.90
C ILE A 39 9.49 19.95 -3.31
N ALA A 40 9.93 18.69 -3.25
CA ALA A 40 9.09 17.54 -3.60
C ALA A 40 7.85 17.44 -2.70
N LEU A 41 8.01 17.63 -1.38
CA LEU A 41 6.88 17.65 -0.44
C LEU A 41 5.87 18.75 -0.76
N VAL A 42 6.35 19.97 -1.00
CA VAL A 42 5.48 21.10 -1.36
C VAL A 42 4.73 20.79 -2.66
N LEU A 43 5.43 20.28 -3.67
CA LEU A 43 4.83 19.90 -4.95
C LEU A 43 3.79 18.79 -4.79
N TRP A 44 4.02 17.77 -3.96
CA TRP A 44 3.00 16.76 -3.68
C TRP A 44 1.77 17.33 -2.99
N ILE A 45 1.94 18.25 -2.04
CA ILE A 45 0.80 18.90 -1.36
C ILE A 45 -0.06 19.69 -2.36
N ILE A 46 0.57 20.42 -3.28
CA ILE A 46 -0.16 21.26 -4.24
C ILE A 46 -0.50 20.54 -5.56
N SER A 47 -0.02 19.31 -5.77
CA SER A 47 -0.11 18.53 -7.02
C SER A 47 -1.52 18.51 -7.61
N SER A 48 -2.52 18.28 -6.75
CA SER A 48 -3.95 18.27 -7.11
C SER A 48 -4.48 19.61 -7.63
N PHE A 49 -3.91 20.74 -7.22
CA PHE A 49 -4.32 22.09 -7.66
C PHE A 49 -3.67 22.51 -8.98
N ILE A 50 -2.47 22.00 -9.26
CA ILE A 50 -1.66 22.38 -10.44
C ILE A 50 -1.68 21.34 -11.56
N GLY A 51 -2.40 20.22 -11.36
CA GLY A 51 -2.53 19.17 -12.37
C GLY A 51 -1.25 18.36 -12.61
N LEU A 52 -0.34 18.34 -11.63
CA LEU A 52 0.85 17.46 -11.67
C LEU A 52 0.53 16.12 -11.03
N ASP A 53 0.93 15.03 -11.68
CA ASP A 53 0.87 13.71 -11.06
C ASP A 53 2.08 13.46 -10.14
N ALA A 54 1.91 12.55 -9.18
CA ALA A 54 2.93 12.26 -8.18
C ALA A 54 4.22 11.65 -8.76
N ALA A 55 4.15 10.94 -9.89
CA ALA A 55 5.32 10.35 -10.54
C ALA A 55 6.16 11.45 -11.22
N THR A 56 5.52 12.42 -11.87
CA THR A 56 6.21 13.58 -12.44
C THR A 56 6.98 14.36 -11.37
N VAL A 57 6.39 14.57 -10.18
CA VAL A 57 7.09 15.22 -9.05
C VAL A 57 8.32 14.40 -8.61
N ALA A 58 8.21 13.07 -8.57
CA ALA A 58 9.34 12.21 -8.23
C ALA A 58 10.47 12.27 -9.29
N PHE A 59 10.14 12.23 -10.58
CA PHE A 59 11.11 12.39 -11.67
C PHE A 59 11.81 13.74 -11.63
N LEU A 60 11.07 14.82 -11.34
CA LEU A 60 11.65 16.15 -11.17
C LEU A 60 12.64 16.18 -10.00
N ALA A 61 12.29 15.59 -8.85
CA ALA A 61 13.19 15.52 -7.70
C ALA A 61 14.47 14.75 -8.02
N VAL A 62 14.38 13.57 -8.65
CA VAL A 62 15.55 12.78 -9.08
C VAL A 62 16.41 13.56 -10.08
N THR A 63 15.78 14.26 -11.04
CA THR A 63 16.49 15.10 -12.01
C THR A 63 17.25 16.23 -11.32
N LEU A 64 16.64 16.90 -10.35
CA LEU A 64 17.31 17.93 -9.55
C LEU A 64 18.48 17.36 -8.74
N LEU A 65 18.33 16.17 -8.15
CA LEU A 65 19.42 15.51 -7.40
C LEU A 65 20.62 15.15 -8.30
N LEU A 66 20.35 14.74 -9.56
CA LEU A 66 21.40 14.50 -10.56
C LEU A 66 22.08 15.80 -10.99
N LEU A 67 21.30 16.85 -11.30
CA LEU A 67 21.84 18.15 -11.74
C LEU A 67 22.68 18.84 -10.65
N THR A 68 22.32 18.62 -9.39
CA THR A 68 23.05 19.14 -8.23
C THR A 68 24.28 18.32 -7.87
N GLY A 69 24.46 17.13 -8.47
CA GLY A 69 25.54 16.19 -8.18
C GLY A 69 25.42 15.52 -6.80
N VAL A 70 24.25 15.62 -6.15
CA VAL A 70 23.95 14.91 -4.90
C VAL A 70 23.82 13.42 -5.16
N LEU A 71 23.26 13.05 -6.32
CA LEU A 71 23.25 11.68 -6.83
C LEU A 71 24.05 11.61 -8.13
N THR A 72 24.72 10.48 -8.32
CA THR A 72 25.32 10.10 -9.61
C THR A 72 24.38 9.19 -10.37
N MET A 73 24.63 9.00 -11.67
CA MET A 73 23.88 8.00 -12.43
C MET A 73 24.16 6.58 -11.96
N ASP A 74 25.36 6.33 -11.43
CA ASP A 74 25.73 5.02 -10.92
C ASP A 74 24.88 4.64 -9.70
N ASP A 75 24.61 5.61 -8.81
CA ASP A 75 23.72 5.43 -7.66
C ASP A 75 22.32 4.97 -8.09
N ILE A 76 21.77 5.57 -9.15
CA ILE A 76 20.43 5.23 -9.67
C ILE A 76 20.42 3.86 -10.35
N LEU A 77 21.44 3.55 -11.14
CA LEU A 77 21.51 2.28 -11.86
C LEU A 77 21.67 1.08 -10.90
N HIS A 78 22.38 1.28 -9.78
CA HIS A 78 22.59 0.24 -8.78
C HIS A 78 21.48 0.13 -7.73
N GLU A 79 20.47 1.01 -7.77
CA GLU A 79 19.26 0.91 -6.94
C GLU A 79 18.29 -0.16 -7.49
N THR A 80 18.70 -1.42 -7.39
CA THR A 80 18.00 -2.60 -7.95
C THR A 80 16.57 -2.77 -7.44
N GLY A 81 16.25 -2.25 -6.26
CA GLY A 81 14.91 -2.26 -5.69
C GLY A 81 13.89 -1.54 -6.58
N ALA A 82 14.26 -0.37 -7.11
CA ALA A 82 13.39 0.42 -7.99
C ALA A 82 13.10 -0.31 -9.31
N TRP A 83 14.13 -0.87 -9.95
CA TRP A 83 14.01 -1.62 -11.20
C TRP A 83 13.14 -2.86 -11.07
N ASN A 84 13.33 -3.61 -9.97
CA ASN A 84 12.51 -4.77 -9.66
C ASN A 84 11.03 -4.40 -9.49
N THR A 85 10.72 -3.31 -8.79
CA THR A 85 9.34 -2.82 -8.64
C THR A 85 8.70 -2.45 -9.98
N ILE A 86 9.42 -1.72 -10.86
CA ILE A 86 8.90 -1.32 -12.17
C ILE A 86 8.52 -2.55 -13.02
N LEU A 87 9.40 -3.55 -13.09
CA LEU A 87 9.18 -4.75 -13.90
C LEU A 87 7.95 -5.53 -13.43
N TRP A 88 7.86 -5.84 -12.14
CA TRP A 88 6.75 -6.61 -11.59
C TRP A 88 5.42 -5.87 -11.67
N PHE A 89 5.39 -4.56 -11.40
CA PHE A 89 4.15 -3.79 -11.42
C PHE A 89 3.62 -3.67 -12.85
N SER A 90 4.50 -3.47 -13.83
CA SER A 90 4.11 -3.34 -15.25
C SER A 90 3.44 -4.61 -15.77
N ILE A 91 4.02 -5.79 -15.47
CA ILE A 91 3.48 -7.08 -15.91
C ILE A 91 2.12 -7.35 -15.27
N LEU A 92 1.98 -7.13 -13.96
CA LEU A 92 0.74 -7.44 -13.25
C LEU A 92 -0.40 -6.48 -13.66
N ILE A 93 -0.11 -5.19 -13.85
CA ILE A 93 -1.12 -4.22 -14.34
C ILE A 93 -1.57 -4.59 -15.76
N PHE A 94 -0.64 -5.01 -16.62
CA PHE A 94 -0.97 -5.48 -17.96
C PHE A 94 -1.90 -6.71 -17.91
N MET A 95 -1.55 -7.75 -17.15
CA MET A 95 -2.37 -8.96 -17.02
C MET A 95 -3.77 -8.67 -16.45
N ALA A 96 -3.87 -7.81 -15.43
CA ALA A 96 -5.13 -7.37 -14.85
C ALA A 96 -6.03 -6.68 -15.88
N THR A 97 -5.44 -5.79 -16.69
CA THR A 97 -6.14 -5.05 -17.72
C THR A 97 -6.68 -6.00 -18.79
N GLU A 98 -5.85 -6.94 -19.26
CA GLU A 98 -6.26 -7.92 -20.28
C GLU A 98 -7.38 -8.85 -19.78
N LEU A 99 -7.34 -9.30 -18.52
CA LEU A 99 -8.43 -10.10 -17.94
C LEU A 99 -9.77 -9.36 -17.97
N ASN A 100 -9.74 -8.05 -17.71
CA ASN A 100 -10.94 -7.22 -17.77
C ASN A 100 -11.40 -6.99 -19.22
N THR A 101 -10.48 -6.63 -20.12
CA THR A 101 -10.76 -6.38 -21.54
C THR A 101 -11.31 -7.62 -22.25
N LEU A 102 -10.77 -8.81 -21.93
CA LEU A 102 -11.23 -10.10 -22.46
C LEU A 102 -12.59 -10.55 -21.90
N GLY A 103 -13.19 -9.77 -20.98
CA GLY A 103 -14.52 -10.04 -20.45
C GLY A 103 -14.58 -11.12 -19.36
N VAL A 104 -13.43 -11.61 -18.89
CA VAL A 104 -13.35 -12.63 -17.82
C VAL A 104 -13.99 -12.09 -16.54
N ILE A 105 -13.71 -10.83 -16.21
CA ILE A 105 -14.23 -10.17 -15.01
C ILE A 105 -15.77 -10.01 -15.03
N PRO A 106 -16.40 -9.44 -16.09
CA PRO A 106 -17.86 -9.44 -16.24
C PRO A 106 -18.49 -10.84 -16.24
N TRP A 107 -17.90 -11.79 -16.94
CA TRP A 107 -18.40 -13.17 -17.01
C TRP A 107 -18.41 -13.85 -15.64
N LEU A 108 -17.31 -13.72 -14.88
CA LEU A 108 -17.19 -14.28 -13.55
C LEU A 108 -18.20 -13.65 -12.59
N SER A 109 -18.36 -12.33 -12.66
CA SER A 109 -19.34 -11.59 -11.85
C SER A 109 -20.77 -12.10 -12.06
N LYS A 110 -21.15 -12.31 -13.33
CA LYS A 110 -22.47 -12.85 -13.69
C LYS A 110 -22.64 -14.31 -13.26
N SER A 111 -21.60 -15.13 -13.45
CA SER A 111 -21.63 -16.56 -13.11
C SER A 111 -21.79 -16.76 -11.60
N ILE A 112 -21.03 -16.02 -10.79
CA ILE A 112 -21.14 -16.06 -9.32
C ILE A 112 -22.49 -15.50 -8.86
N GLY A 113 -22.94 -14.37 -9.42
CA GLY A 113 -24.25 -13.79 -9.08
C GLY A 113 -25.41 -14.77 -9.33
N THR A 114 -25.32 -15.59 -10.38
CA THR A 114 -26.31 -16.64 -10.66
C THR A 114 -26.19 -17.83 -9.70
N ALA A 115 -24.97 -18.22 -9.34
CA ALA A 115 -24.72 -19.35 -8.44
C ALA A 115 -25.06 -19.05 -6.96
N LEU A 116 -24.97 -17.79 -6.54
CA LEU A 116 -25.23 -17.35 -5.16
C LEU A 116 -26.67 -16.87 -4.95
N HIS A 117 -27.59 -17.18 -5.86
CA HIS A 117 -28.99 -16.82 -5.72
C HIS A 117 -29.58 -17.41 -4.43
N GLY A 118 -30.11 -16.55 -3.54
CA GLY A 118 -30.66 -16.95 -2.24
C GLY A 118 -29.67 -16.95 -1.07
N VAL A 119 -28.38 -16.67 -1.32
CA VAL A 119 -27.38 -16.44 -0.26
C VAL A 119 -27.45 -14.99 0.23
N SER A 120 -27.36 -14.77 1.53
CA SER A 120 -27.30 -13.41 2.09
C SER A 120 -26.12 -12.63 1.51
N TRP A 121 -26.39 -11.45 0.95
CA TRP A 121 -25.35 -10.57 0.41
C TRP A 121 -24.25 -10.23 1.43
N ILE A 122 -24.57 -10.24 2.74
CA ILE A 122 -23.60 -10.04 3.83
C ILE A 122 -22.57 -11.17 3.83
N LEU A 123 -23.02 -12.43 3.71
CA LEU A 123 -22.13 -13.59 3.66
C LEU A 123 -21.28 -13.55 2.39
N VAL A 124 -21.88 -13.20 1.26
CA VAL A 124 -21.14 -13.03 0.00
C VAL A 124 -20.04 -11.98 0.16
N LEU A 125 -20.37 -10.80 0.69
CA LEU A 125 -19.41 -9.73 0.90
C LEU A 125 -18.28 -10.13 1.86
N LEU A 126 -18.60 -10.85 2.95
CA LEU A 126 -17.59 -11.36 3.88
C LEU A 126 -16.62 -12.33 3.19
N VAL A 127 -17.13 -13.28 2.39
CA VAL A 127 -16.29 -14.20 1.64
C VAL A 127 -15.42 -13.45 0.63
N LEU A 128 -15.99 -12.49 -0.10
CA LEU A 128 -15.23 -11.67 -1.06
C LEU A 128 -14.11 -10.89 -0.39
N VAL A 129 -14.37 -10.31 0.78
CA VAL A 129 -13.36 -9.62 1.60
C VAL A 129 -12.25 -10.56 2.02
N LEU A 130 -12.57 -11.76 2.50
CA LEU A 130 -11.57 -12.73 2.91
C LEU A 130 -10.72 -13.20 1.72
N VAL A 131 -11.36 -13.52 0.59
CA VAL A 131 -10.68 -13.88 -0.64
C VAL A 131 -9.76 -12.74 -1.07
N TYR A 132 -10.27 -11.50 -1.08
CA TYR A 132 -9.50 -10.34 -1.49
C TYR A 132 -8.35 -10.01 -0.56
N PHE A 133 -8.51 -10.20 0.75
CA PHE A 133 -7.43 -9.96 1.70
C PHE A 133 -6.33 -11.01 1.54
N TYR A 134 -6.70 -12.30 1.52
CA TYR A 134 -5.72 -13.40 1.51
C TYR A 134 -5.13 -13.70 0.14
N SER A 135 -5.81 -13.35 -0.97
CA SER A 135 -5.18 -13.42 -2.29
C SER A 135 -3.95 -12.52 -2.38
N HIS A 136 -3.83 -11.49 -1.54
CA HIS A 136 -2.68 -10.59 -1.54
C HIS A 136 -1.35 -11.28 -1.20
N TYR A 137 -1.36 -12.45 -0.55
CA TYR A 137 -0.14 -13.27 -0.38
C TYR A 137 0.50 -13.65 -1.72
N LEU A 138 -0.26 -13.62 -2.81
CA LEU A 138 0.16 -13.92 -4.18
C LEU A 138 0.58 -12.67 -4.97
N PHE A 139 0.50 -11.47 -4.37
CA PHE A 139 0.80 -10.21 -5.04
C PHE A 139 1.95 -9.48 -4.34
N ALA A 140 2.86 -8.92 -5.14
CA ALA A 140 3.94 -8.05 -4.68
C ALA A 140 3.60 -6.55 -4.78
N SER A 141 2.34 -6.23 -5.08
CA SER A 141 1.88 -4.87 -5.36
C SER A 141 0.44 -4.67 -4.94
N GLY A 142 0.21 -3.73 -4.01
CA GLY A 142 -1.15 -3.28 -3.68
C GLY A 142 -1.90 -2.73 -4.88
N THR A 143 -1.23 -1.88 -5.68
CA THR A 143 -1.82 -1.28 -6.89
C THR A 143 -2.22 -2.35 -7.91
N ALA A 144 -1.33 -3.28 -8.23
CA ALA A 144 -1.64 -4.30 -9.22
C ALA A 144 -2.77 -5.24 -8.75
N HIS A 145 -2.80 -5.54 -7.45
CA HIS A 145 -3.87 -6.34 -6.86
C HIS A 145 -5.24 -5.65 -6.92
N VAL A 146 -5.29 -4.36 -6.58
CA VAL A 146 -6.51 -3.53 -6.72
C VAL A 146 -6.96 -3.48 -8.18
N SER A 147 -6.06 -3.19 -9.11
CA SER A 147 -6.37 -3.15 -10.54
C SER A 147 -6.90 -4.49 -11.07
N ALA A 148 -6.41 -5.63 -10.56
CA ALA A 148 -6.81 -6.97 -10.98
C ALA A 148 -8.17 -7.41 -10.45
N MET A 149 -8.46 -7.13 -9.17
CA MET A 149 -9.54 -7.81 -8.46
C MET A 149 -10.65 -6.88 -7.97
N TYR A 150 -10.37 -5.59 -7.73
CA TYR A 150 -11.34 -4.71 -7.06
C TYR A 150 -12.64 -4.57 -7.85
N SER A 151 -12.55 -4.23 -9.14
CA SER A 151 -13.73 -4.04 -10.00
C SER A 151 -14.54 -5.33 -10.14
N ALA A 152 -13.85 -6.47 -10.24
CA ALA A 152 -14.46 -7.79 -10.34
C ALA A 152 -15.27 -8.16 -9.10
N LEU A 153 -14.64 -8.05 -7.92
CA LEU A 153 -15.27 -8.39 -6.66
C LEU A 153 -16.41 -7.44 -6.32
N LEU A 154 -16.25 -6.15 -6.66
CA LEU A 154 -17.34 -5.17 -6.52
C LEU A 154 -18.53 -5.53 -7.42
N GLY A 155 -18.28 -5.93 -8.67
CA GLY A 155 -19.32 -6.40 -9.59
C GLY A 155 -20.07 -7.62 -9.07
N VAL A 156 -19.36 -8.59 -8.48
CA VAL A 156 -19.97 -9.75 -7.81
C VAL A 156 -20.81 -9.32 -6.61
N ALA A 157 -20.27 -8.46 -5.73
CA ALA A 157 -20.98 -8.01 -4.53
C ALA A 157 -22.29 -7.30 -4.85
N ILE A 158 -22.28 -6.40 -5.84
CA ILE A 158 -23.47 -5.68 -6.30
C ILE A 158 -24.48 -6.66 -6.91
N SER A 159 -24.01 -7.61 -7.71
CA SER A 159 -24.86 -8.64 -8.34
C SER A 159 -25.49 -9.58 -7.31
N ALA A 160 -24.84 -9.79 -6.17
CA ALA A 160 -25.39 -10.52 -5.02
C ALA A 160 -26.36 -9.71 -4.16
N GLY A 161 -26.58 -8.42 -4.48
CA GLY A 161 -27.52 -7.53 -3.80
C GLY A 161 -26.92 -6.66 -2.68
N ALA A 162 -25.60 -6.59 -2.57
CA ALA A 162 -24.97 -5.69 -1.60
C ALA A 162 -25.15 -4.21 -2.02
N PRO A 163 -25.38 -3.28 -1.07
CA PRO A 163 -25.40 -1.85 -1.37
C PRO A 163 -24.07 -1.39 -1.98
N ALA A 164 -24.11 -0.80 -3.18
CA ALA A 164 -22.93 -0.55 -4.00
C ALA A 164 -21.87 0.33 -3.30
N VAL A 165 -22.31 1.40 -2.62
CA VAL A 165 -21.41 2.31 -1.89
C VAL A 165 -20.73 1.59 -0.73
N MET A 166 -21.48 0.80 0.04
CA MET A 166 -20.92 0.01 1.14
C MET A 166 -19.90 -1.00 0.64
N ALA A 167 -20.23 -1.77 -0.40
CA ALA A 167 -19.33 -2.77 -0.96
C ALA A 167 -18.04 -2.13 -1.50
N ALA A 168 -18.15 -0.99 -2.18
CA ALA A 168 -17.01 -0.23 -2.67
C ALA A 168 -16.11 0.24 -1.51
N ILE A 169 -16.68 0.81 -0.45
CA ILE A 169 -15.93 1.28 0.71
C ILE A 169 -15.25 0.11 1.44
N ILE A 170 -15.97 -0.99 1.68
CA ILE A 170 -15.43 -2.18 2.36
C ILE A 170 -14.28 -2.80 1.58
N LEU A 171 -14.45 -2.99 0.27
CA LEU A 171 -13.37 -3.50 -0.58
C LEU A 171 -12.21 -2.49 -0.65
N GLY A 172 -12.49 -1.19 -0.67
CA GLY A 172 -11.47 -0.14 -0.63
C GLY A 172 -10.64 -0.18 0.65
N PHE A 173 -11.27 -0.31 1.81
CA PHE A 173 -10.57 -0.50 3.08
C PHE A 173 -9.79 -1.81 3.12
N THR A 174 -10.37 -2.89 2.62
CA THR A 174 -9.66 -4.18 2.48
C THR A 174 -8.38 -4.02 1.66
N GLY A 175 -8.45 -3.22 0.58
CA GLY A 175 -7.32 -2.83 -0.25
C GLY A 175 -6.23 -2.05 0.50
N ALA A 176 -6.57 -1.32 1.55
CA ALA A 176 -5.60 -0.63 2.39
C ALA A 176 -4.97 -1.57 3.43
N ILE A 177 -5.79 -2.45 4.05
CA ILE A 177 -5.33 -3.28 5.17
C ILE A 177 -4.65 -4.58 4.77
N PHE A 178 -4.80 -5.05 3.51
CA PHE A 178 -4.08 -6.24 3.05
C PHE A 178 -2.56 -6.06 3.07
N GLY A 179 -2.06 -4.83 3.28
CA GLY A 179 -0.63 -4.59 3.50
C GLY A 179 -0.09 -5.34 4.73
N SER A 180 -0.98 -5.70 5.66
CA SER A 180 -0.69 -6.56 6.80
C SER A 180 -0.62 -8.04 6.41
N THR A 181 0.24 -8.39 5.44
CA THR A 181 0.44 -9.77 4.96
C THR A 181 1.93 -10.10 4.82
N THR A 182 2.49 -10.02 3.61
CA THR A 182 3.87 -10.38 3.31
C THR A 182 4.80 -9.18 3.39
N HIS A 183 6.09 -9.46 3.48
CA HIS A 183 7.16 -8.47 3.41
C HIS A 183 7.26 -7.74 2.05
N PHE A 184 6.57 -8.23 1.02
CA PHE A 184 6.53 -7.63 -0.32
C PHE A 184 5.14 -7.10 -0.69
N ALA A 185 4.20 -7.02 0.25
CA ALA A 185 2.81 -6.66 -0.01
C ALA A 185 2.68 -5.30 -0.75
N ASN A 186 3.49 -4.32 -0.34
CA ASN A 186 3.53 -3.00 -0.95
C ASN A 186 4.91 -2.34 -0.74
N GLY A 187 5.10 -1.16 -1.34
CA GLY A 187 6.35 -0.40 -1.23
C GLY A 187 6.83 -0.20 0.21
N PRO A 188 6.00 0.34 1.13
CA PRO A 188 6.37 0.48 2.53
C PRO A 188 6.77 -0.82 3.21
N ALA A 189 6.05 -1.93 2.98
CA ALA A 189 6.38 -3.24 3.55
C ALA A 189 7.77 -3.70 3.10
N THR A 190 8.08 -3.58 1.80
CA THR A 190 9.39 -3.95 1.24
C THR A 190 10.51 -3.11 1.81
N VAL A 191 10.31 -1.79 1.92
CA VAL A 191 11.32 -0.87 2.48
C VAL A 191 11.58 -1.17 3.95
N LEU A 192 10.52 -1.33 4.75
CA LEU A 192 10.64 -1.61 6.17
C LEU A 192 11.27 -2.98 6.42
N PHE A 193 10.89 -4.02 5.67
CA PHE A 193 11.48 -5.34 5.81
C PHE A 193 12.94 -5.38 5.32
N GLY A 194 13.24 -4.69 4.22
CA GLY A 194 14.58 -4.60 3.63
C GLY A 194 15.64 -4.00 4.55
N SER A 195 15.23 -3.26 5.60
CA SER A 195 16.12 -2.74 6.63
C SER A 195 16.81 -3.82 7.48
N GLY A 196 16.33 -5.07 7.45
CA GLY A 196 16.95 -6.21 8.13
C GLY A 196 16.69 -6.30 9.64
N TYR A 197 15.92 -5.37 10.22
CA TYR A 197 15.64 -5.35 11.67
C TYR A 197 14.64 -6.42 12.13
N VAL A 198 13.77 -6.91 11.24
CA VAL A 198 12.70 -7.86 11.60
C VAL A 198 12.86 -9.15 10.82
N LYS A 199 12.90 -10.29 11.51
CA LYS A 199 12.94 -11.62 10.89
C LYS A 199 11.65 -11.91 10.13
N GLN A 200 11.75 -12.59 8.99
CA GLN A 200 10.57 -12.95 8.17
C GLN A 200 9.50 -13.72 8.95
N SER A 201 9.91 -14.66 9.82
CA SER A 201 8.99 -15.42 10.66
C SER A 201 8.18 -14.54 11.60
N ASP A 202 8.82 -13.52 12.19
CA ASP A 202 8.16 -12.57 13.09
C ASP A 202 7.27 -11.62 12.30
N TRP A 203 7.75 -11.11 11.17
CA TRP A 203 6.97 -10.26 10.26
C TRP A 203 5.64 -10.92 9.87
N TRP A 204 5.69 -12.16 9.37
CA TRP A 204 4.51 -12.87 8.88
C TRP A 204 3.57 -13.27 10.01
N ARG A 205 4.10 -13.75 11.15
CA ARG A 205 3.29 -14.10 12.31
C ARG A 205 2.56 -12.89 12.88
N LEU A 206 3.26 -11.77 13.07
CA LEU A 206 2.66 -10.55 13.60
C LEU A 206 1.62 -9.96 12.63
N ASN A 207 1.94 -9.92 11.34
CA ASN A 207 0.99 -9.47 10.33
C ASN A 207 -0.25 -10.37 10.22
N ALA A 208 -0.13 -11.68 10.39
CA ALA A 208 -1.29 -12.58 10.44
C ALA A 208 -2.21 -12.29 11.63
N ILE A 209 -1.65 -11.96 12.80
CA ILE A 209 -2.44 -11.58 13.98
C ILE A 209 -3.10 -10.21 13.77
N LEU A 210 -2.34 -9.23 13.27
CA LEU A 210 -2.85 -7.88 13.00
C LEU A 210 -3.88 -7.89 11.87
N ALA A 211 -3.75 -8.77 10.87
CA ALA A 211 -4.74 -8.96 9.81
C ALA A 211 -6.12 -9.29 10.38
N LEU A 212 -6.20 -10.23 11.33
CA LEU A 212 -7.47 -10.58 11.99
C LEU A 212 -8.04 -9.37 12.75
N LEU A 213 -7.20 -8.62 13.46
CA LEU A 213 -7.61 -7.41 14.16
C LEU A 213 -8.15 -6.36 13.17
N TYR A 214 -7.44 -6.11 12.06
CA TYR A 214 -7.86 -5.15 11.05
C TYR A 214 -9.17 -5.56 10.37
N LEU A 215 -9.36 -6.84 10.06
CA LEU A 215 -10.61 -7.35 9.51
C LEU A 215 -11.77 -7.14 10.48
N VAL A 216 -11.59 -7.43 11.78
CA VAL A 216 -12.64 -7.18 12.78
C VAL A 216 -12.97 -5.69 12.91
N ILE A 217 -11.95 -4.83 12.93
CA ILE A 217 -12.15 -3.39 13.06
C ILE A 217 -12.83 -2.82 11.82
N TRP A 218 -12.28 -3.04 10.62
CA TRP A 218 -12.77 -2.37 9.42
C TRP A 218 -14.03 -3.00 8.83
N ILE A 219 -14.18 -4.31 8.93
CA ILE A 219 -15.33 -5.03 8.36
C ILE A 219 -16.45 -5.15 9.39
N GLY A 220 -16.11 -5.48 10.64
CA GLY A 220 -17.07 -5.56 11.74
C GLY A 220 -17.51 -4.19 12.22
N ILE A 221 -16.61 -3.46 12.91
CA ILE A 221 -16.95 -2.16 13.51
C ILE A 221 -17.24 -1.12 12.42
N GLY A 222 -16.43 -1.08 11.35
CA GLY A 222 -16.66 -0.20 10.21
C GLY A 222 -17.99 -0.48 9.51
N GLY A 223 -18.35 -1.75 9.31
CA GLY A 223 -19.65 -2.15 8.77
C GLY A 223 -20.83 -1.64 9.60
N LEU A 224 -20.75 -1.79 10.92
CA LEU A 224 -21.75 -1.26 11.86
C LEU A 224 -21.80 0.27 11.85
N TRP A 225 -20.64 0.94 11.82
CA TRP A 225 -20.58 2.39 11.73
C TRP A 225 -21.24 2.91 10.46
N MET A 226 -21.01 2.26 9.31
CA MET A 226 -21.67 2.59 8.05
C MET A 226 -23.20 2.46 8.10
N LYS A 227 -23.71 1.53 8.92
CA LYS A 227 -25.16 1.41 9.20
C LYS A 227 -25.67 2.64 9.96
N VAL A 228 -24.92 3.10 10.97
CA VAL A 228 -25.28 4.27 11.81
C VAL A 228 -25.35 5.56 10.98
N ILE A 229 -24.41 5.77 10.07
CA ILE A 229 -24.37 6.96 9.20
C ILE A 229 -25.26 6.85 7.96
N GLY A 230 -26.04 5.77 7.82
CA GLY A 230 -27.03 5.61 6.76
C GLY A 230 -26.46 5.26 5.38
N ILE A 231 -25.25 4.68 5.30
CA ILE A 231 -24.68 4.19 4.04
C ILE A 231 -25.34 2.89 3.58
N TRP A 232 -25.94 2.13 4.50
CA TRP A 232 -26.76 0.96 4.18
C TRP A 232 -27.82 0.66 5.24
#